data_AF-A0A7V3VU23-F1
#
_entry.id   AF-A0A7V3VU23-F1
#
_cell.length_a   1.000
_cell.length_b   1.000
_cell.length_c   1.000
_cell.angle_alpha   90.00
_cell.angle_beta   90.00
_cell.angle_gamma   90.00
#
_symmetry.space_group_name_H-M   'P 1'
#
loop_
_entity.id
_entity.type
_entity.pdbx_description
1 polymer ?
#
loop_
_entity_poly.entity_id
_entity_poly.type
_entity_poly.pdbx_seq_one_letter_code
_entity_poly.pdbx_strand_id
1 'polypeptide(L)'
;GHKTAEYVSVQGNLLTGPEVIDTMLKVFQNSRGILAERLLSALEAGEAAGGDRRGKQSAAIIILRKRGGYQGVDDRLVELKVVDNPEPVKELRREYEIWQYTFLAPAYMRLSDEEKDKAEHFLKRALLLLEKAMASGLKDPEVYNNLAWEFALRKKFPEKALEAAKRANQLAPDDPNIMDTLAEAYYASGDYKNAIEWEGKALKIEPDNEFFKRQLKKFQQASKLHH
;
A
#
# COMPACT_ATOMS: atom_id res chain seq x y z
N GLY A 1 24.23 24.20 3.33
CA GLY A 1 24.76 23.89 1.98
C GLY A 1 23.65 23.28 1.13
N HIS A 2 23.85 23.20 -0.19
CA HIS A 2 22.90 22.53 -1.07
C HIS A 2 23.61 21.75 -2.19
N LYS A 3 22.90 20.78 -2.75
CA LYS A 3 23.23 20.07 -3.99
C LYS A 3 21.99 19.96 -4.87
N THR A 4 22.21 19.82 -6.17
CA THR A 4 21.15 19.72 -7.17
C THR A 4 21.52 18.68 -8.22
N ALA A 5 20.51 18.02 -8.75
CA ALA A 5 20.57 17.23 -9.98
C ALA A 5 19.23 17.34 -10.71
N GLU A 6 19.07 16.63 -11.82
CA GLU A 6 17.80 16.60 -12.55
C GLU A 6 16.65 16.16 -11.62
N TYR A 7 15.61 16.99 -11.53
CA TYR A 7 14.41 16.80 -10.69
C TYR A 7 14.65 16.68 -9.17
N VAL A 8 15.83 17.03 -8.64
CA VAL A 8 16.11 16.95 -7.20
C VAL A 8 17.03 18.06 -6.70
N SER A 9 16.72 18.59 -5.52
CA SER A 9 17.63 19.39 -4.72
C SER A 9 17.67 18.83 -3.30
N VAL A 10 18.86 18.80 -2.71
CA VAL A 10 19.08 18.45 -1.30
C VAL A 10 19.68 19.66 -0.61
N GLN A 11 19.09 20.06 0.50
CA GLN A 11 19.49 21.25 1.25
C GLN A 11 19.58 20.91 2.73
N GLY A 12 20.50 21.57 3.42
CA GLY A 12 20.61 21.43 4.87
C GLY A 12 21.36 22.60 5.50
N ASN A 13 20.90 22.97 6.69
CA ASN A 13 21.49 24.01 7.52
C ASN A 13 22.14 23.38 8.74
N LEU A 14 23.24 23.95 9.22
CA LEU A 14 23.94 23.49 10.44
C LEU A 14 24.29 22.00 10.46
N LEU A 15 24.65 21.45 9.30
CA LEU A 15 25.03 20.04 9.16
C LEU A 15 26.36 19.75 9.86
N THR A 16 26.57 18.50 10.25
CA THR A 16 27.88 18.04 10.76
C THR A 16 28.99 18.24 9.74
N GLY A 17 28.71 17.97 8.47
CA GLY A 17 29.61 18.24 7.34
C GLY A 17 28.93 18.12 5.97
N PRO A 18 29.65 18.42 4.87
CA PRO A 18 29.11 18.36 3.50
C PRO A 18 28.70 16.94 3.07
N GLU A 19 29.31 15.91 3.67
CA GLU A 19 29.03 14.50 3.40
C GLU A 19 27.57 14.12 3.60
N VAL A 20 26.83 14.84 4.46
CA VAL A 20 25.41 14.62 4.71
C VAL A 20 24.60 14.81 3.42
N ILE A 21 24.69 15.98 2.79
CA ILE A 21 23.93 16.28 1.57
C ILE A 21 24.46 15.53 0.35
N ASP A 22 25.76 15.22 0.32
CA ASP A 22 26.37 14.41 -0.74
C ASP A 22 25.84 12.98 -0.71
N THR A 23 25.75 12.38 0.49
CA THR A 23 25.24 11.02 0.69
C THR A 23 23.74 10.95 0.40
N MET A 24 22.96 11.91 0.89
CA MET A 24 21.52 12.00 0.61
C MET A 24 21.24 12.03 -0.91
N LEU A 25 21.94 12.91 -1.65
CA LEU A 25 21.75 13.01 -3.10
C LEU A 25 22.15 11.70 -3.80
N LYS A 26 23.30 11.13 -3.44
CA LYS A 26 23.79 9.87 -4.00
C LYS A 26 22.79 8.74 -3.78
N VAL A 27 22.24 8.59 -2.57
CA VAL A 27 21.25 7.54 -2.27
C VAL A 27 19.95 7.79 -3.02
N PHE A 28 19.46 9.03 -3.09
CA PHE A 28 18.27 9.35 -3.86
C PHE A 28 18.41 9.00 -5.36
N GLN A 29 19.56 9.30 -5.98
CA GLN A 29 19.81 9.01 -7.38
C GLN A 29 19.95 7.51 -7.69
N ASN A 30 20.51 6.74 -6.75
CA ASN A 30 20.72 5.30 -6.94
C ASN A 30 19.56 4.43 -6.46
N SER A 31 18.69 4.96 -5.60
CA SER A 31 17.49 4.27 -5.13
C SER A 31 16.45 4.12 -6.25
N ARG A 32 15.73 2.99 -6.22
CA ARG A 32 14.66 2.66 -7.16
C ARG A 32 13.34 2.49 -6.41
N GLY A 33 12.23 2.51 -7.15
CA GLY A 33 10.89 2.31 -6.59
C GLY A 33 10.08 3.60 -6.46
N ILE A 34 9.09 3.58 -5.57
CA ILE A 34 8.18 4.70 -5.33
C ILE A 34 8.91 5.89 -4.69
N LEU A 35 8.47 7.12 -5.00
CA LEU A 35 9.16 8.34 -4.61
C LEU A 35 9.36 8.44 -3.08
N ALA A 36 8.36 8.04 -2.30
CA ALA A 36 8.45 8.06 -0.84
C ALA A 36 9.59 7.21 -0.30
N GLU A 37 9.78 6.01 -0.83
CA GLU A 37 10.88 5.11 -0.44
C GLU A 37 12.25 5.72 -0.76
N ARG A 38 12.37 6.35 -1.93
CA ARG A 38 13.61 7.02 -2.37
C ARG A 38 13.94 8.20 -1.47
N LEU A 39 12.95 9.00 -1.11
CA LEU A 39 13.10 10.14 -0.20
C LEU A 39 13.46 9.70 1.22
N LEU A 40 12.76 8.71 1.77
CA LEU A 40 13.06 8.17 3.10
C LEU A 40 14.44 7.51 3.15
N SER A 41 14.85 6.78 2.09
CA SER A 41 16.20 6.20 2.00
C SER A 41 17.28 7.30 2.01
N ALA A 42 17.02 8.41 1.33
CA ALA A 42 17.92 9.56 1.36
C ALA A 42 17.99 10.17 2.76
N LEU A 43 16.84 10.36 3.44
CA LEU A 43 16.80 10.88 4.81
C LEU A 43 17.57 9.99 5.80
N GLU A 44 17.39 8.68 5.74
CA GLU A 44 18.12 7.71 6.56
C GLU A 44 19.63 7.80 6.34
N ALA A 45 20.05 7.92 5.08
CA ALA A 45 21.46 8.04 4.75
C ALA A 45 22.05 9.39 5.19
N GLY A 46 21.27 10.46 5.16
CA GLY A 46 21.67 11.76 5.70
C GLY A 46 21.86 11.74 7.21
N GLU A 47 20.94 11.10 7.95
CA GLU A 47 21.07 10.91 9.40
C GLU A 47 22.30 10.06 9.73
N ALA A 48 22.51 8.96 9.01
CA ALA A 48 23.68 8.09 9.19
C ALA A 48 25.02 8.77 8.86
N ALA A 49 25.02 9.76 7.95
CA ALA A 49 26.20 10.57 7.62
C ALA A 49 26.49 11.69 8.64
N GLY A 50 25.69 11.79 9.72
CA GLY A 50 25.91 12.72 10.84
C GLY A 50 24.78 13.73 11.05
N GLY A 51 23.97 13.99 10.02
CA GLY A 51 22.77 14.82 10.12
C GLY A 51 23.01 16.27 10.55
N ASP A 52 22.07 16.80 11.34
CA ASP A 52 22.14 18.15 11.93
C ASP A 52 23.04 18.14 13.16
N ARG A 53 23.94 19.13 13.26
CA ARG A 53 24.91 19.26 14.37
C ARG A 53 24.24 19.45 15.73
N ARG A 54 22.99 19.91 15.77
CA ARG A 54 22.21 20.08 17.00
C ARG A 54 21.59 18.77 17.50
N GLY A 55 21.62 17.71 16.69
CA GLY A 55 20.94 16.45 16.95
C GLY A 55 19.62 16.33 16.21
N LYS A 56 18.88 15.25 16.51
CA LYS A 56 17.63 14.86 15.87
C LYS A 56 16.45 14.97 16.84
N GLN A 57 15.31 15.46 16.34
CA GLN A 57 14.08 15.62 17.15
C GLN A 57 12.79 15.38 16.34
N SER A 58 12.79 15.70 15.05
CA SER A 58 11.60 15.57 14.20
C SER A 58 11.99 15.24 12.77
N ALA A 59 11.10 14.55 12.06
CA ALA A 59 11.23 14.25 10.64
C ALA A 59 9.85 14.27 9.98
N ALA A 60 9.81 14.63 8.71
CA ALA A 60 8.56 14.65 7.95
C ALA A 60 8.80 14.26 6.50
N ILE A 61 7.77 13.71 5.87
CA ILE A 61 7.71 13.51 4.43
C ILE A 61 6.37 14.02 3.90
N ILE A 62 6.44 14.82 2.84
CA ILE A 62 5.28 15.31 2.12
C ILE A 62 5.50 15.06 0.64
N ILE A 63 4.54 14.40 0.00
CA ILE A 63 4.50 14.18 -1.44
C ILE A 63 3.17 14.68 -1.95
N LEU A 64 3.24 15.64 -2.86
CA LEU A 64 2.07 16.22 -3.48
C LEU A 64 1.86 15.66 -4.88
N ARG A 65 0.60 15.40 -5.21
CA ARG A 65 0.12 15.05 -6.54
C ARG A 65 -1.29 15.59 -6.64
N LYS A 66 -1.64 16.25 -7.74
CA LYS A 66 -3.01 16.68 -8.02
C LYS A 66 -4.01 15.54 -7.75
N ARG A 67 -4.98 15.74 -6.85
CA ARG A 67 -5.97 14.74 -6.42
C ARG A 67 -5.33 13.43 -5.93
N GLY A 68 -4.15 13.53 -5.32
CA GLY A 68 -3.38 12.38 -4.84
C GLY A 68 -3.80 11.89 -3.45
N GLY A 69 -4.46 12.74 -2.67
CA GLY A 69 -4.89 12.42 -1.31
C GLY A 69 -5.87 11.25 -1.23
N TYR A 70 -6.12 10.81 0.00
CA TYR A 70 -7.09 9.76 0.29
C TYR A 70 -8.46 10.14 -0.29
N GLN A 71 -9.10 9.22 -1.03
CA GLN A 71 -10.34 9.49 -1.78
C GLN A 71 -10.29 10.67 -2.77
N GLY A 72 -9.09 11.20 -3.08
CA GLY A 72 -8.91 12.31 -4.01
C GLY A 72 -9.35 13.67 -3.47
N VAL A 73 -9.54 13.82 -2.14
CA VAL A 73 -10.06 15.04 -1.51
C VAL A 73 -9.10 16.23 -1.61
N ASP A 74 -7.80 15.95 -1.69
CA ASP A 74 -6.75 16.96 -1.79
C ASP A 74 -5.52 16.42 -2.58
N ASP A 75 -4.44 17.20 -2.57
CA ASP A 75 -3.24 16.90 -3.32
C ASP A 75 -2.16 16.13 -2.52
N ARG A 76 -2.42 15.76 -1.26
CA ARG A 76 -1.43 15.16 -0.36
C ARG A 76 -1.38 13.65 -0.52
N LEU A 77 -0.63 13.20 -1.52
CA LEU A 77 -0.42 11.77 -1.79
C LEU A 77 0.27 11.05 -0.64
N VAL A 78 1.20 11.71 0.06
CA VAL A 78 1.81 11.22 1.31
C VAL A 78 2.02 12.43 2.21
N GLU A 79 1.59 12.37 3.47
CA GLU A 79 1.90 13.37 4.49
C GLU A 79 2.06 12.65 5.83
N LEU A 80 3.30 12.58 6.33
CA LEU A 80 3.62 12.01 7.64
C LEU A 80 4.62 12.91 8.35
N LYS A 81 4.44 13.04 9.67
CA LYS A 81 5.26 13.90 10.50
C LYS A 81 5.45 13.27 11.87
N VAL A 82 6.70 12.98 12.18
CA VAL A 82 7.13 12.60 13.53
C VAL A 82 7.62 13.85 14.25
N VAL A 83 7.04 14.13 15.41
CA VAL A 83 7.37 15.26 16.26
C VAL A 83 7.87 14.75 17.60
N ASP A 84 8.94 15.36 18.09
CA ASP A 84 9.52 15.10 19.42
C ASP A 84 9.82 13.62 19.68
N ASN A 85 10.70 13.06 18.85
CA ASN A 85 11.14 11.68 18.96
C ASN A 85 12.68 11.61 18.89
N PRO A 86 13.34 10.79 19.73
CA PRO A 86 14.80 10.64 19.70
C PRO A 86 15.31 9.98 18.43
N GLU A 87 14.49 9.22 17.70
CA GLU A 87 14.82 8.50 16.46
C GLU A 87 13.81 8.85 15.34
N PRO A 88 13.67 10.13 14.95
CA PRO A 88 12.52 10.59 14.19
C PRO A 88 12.48 10.04 12.75
N VAL A 89 13.63 9.86 12.09
CA VAL A 89 13.68 9.29 10.73
C VAL A 89 13.32 7.80 10.75
N LYS A 90 13.81 7.06 11.73
CA LYS A 90 13.47 5.65 11.94
C LYS A 90 11.98 5.48 12.26
N GLU A 91 11.42 6.34 13.11
CA GLU A 91 9.99 6.29 13.40
C GLU A 91 9.14 6.68 12.19
N LEU A 92 9.58 7.68 11.41
CA LEU A 92 8.90 8.07 10.17
C LEU A 92 8.87 6.91 9.16
N ARG A 93 9.95 6.14 9.06
CA ARG A 93 10.01 4.91 8.27
C ARG A 93 8.96 3.90 8.74
N ARG A 94 8.90 3.62 10.04
CA ARG A 94 7.97 2.67 10.64
C ARG A 94 6.50 3.08 10.39
N GLU A 95 6.18 4.35 10.61
CA GLU A 95 4.84 4.90 10.33
C GLU A 95 4.49 4.78 8.85
N TYR A 96 5.42 5.15 7.96
CA TYR A 96 5.22 5.04 6.52
C TYR A 96 4.98 3.60 6.07
N GLU A 97 5.68 2.62 6.66
CA GLU A 97 5.52 1.22 6.28
C GLU A 97 4.11 0.70 6.49
N ILE A 98 3.46 1.09 7.58
CA ILE A 98 2.07 0.73 7.87
C ILE A 98 1.12 1.59 7.00
N TRP A 99 1.37 2.89 6.96
CA TRP A 99 0.52 3.87 6.29
C TRP A 99 0.37 3.60 4.78
N GLN A 100 1.44 3.17 4.11
CA GLN A 100 1.41 2.98 2.65
C GLN A 100 0.43 1.87 2.21
N TYR A 101 0.20 0.85 3.03
CA TYR A 101 -0.73 -0.22 2.65
C TYR A 101 -2.17 0.23 2.79
N THR A 102 -2.48 0.97 3.86
CA THR A 102 -3.84 1.43 4.16
C THR A 102 -4.26 2.61 3.30
N PHE A 103 -3.35 3.53 2.97
CA PHE A 103 -3.71 4.79 2.33
C PHE A 103 -3.13 4.96 0.93
N LEU A 104 -1.84 4.61 0.73
CA LEU A 104 -1.18 4.82 -0.56
C LEU A 104 -1.63 3.82 -1.63
N ALA A 105 -1.77 2.54 -1.27
CA ALA A 105 -2.21 1.53 -2.22
C ALA A 105 -3.64 1.79 -2.74
N PRO A 106 -4.66 2.07 -1.89
CA PRO A 106 -5.97 2.48 -2.38
C PRO A 106 -5.96 3.76 -3.21
N ALA A 107 -5.10 4.73 -2.87
CA ALA A 107 -4.93 5.93 -3.68
C ALA A 107 -4.42 5.60 -5.09
N TYR A 108 -3.46 4.68 -5.23
CA TYR A 108 -3.03 4.19 -6.54
C TYR A 108 -4.12 3.42 -7.27
N MET A 109 -4.90 2.56 -6.59
CA MET A 109 -6.03 1.85 -7.21
C MET A 109 -7.05 2.84 -7.78
N ARG A 110 -7.46 3.83 -7.00
CA ARG A 110 -8.35 4.91 -7.45
C ARG A 110 -7.77 5.69 -8.63
N LEU A 111 -6.50 6.10 -8.55
CA LEU A 111 -5.85 6.82 -9.64
C LEU A 111 -5.77 5.97 -10.92
N SER A 112 -5.68 4.65 -10.80
CA SER A 112 -5.76 3.75 -11.96
C SER A 112 -7.15 3.75 -12.62
N ASP A 113 -8.20 3.97 -11.84
CA ASP A 113 -9.56 4.09 -12.34
C ASP A 113 -9.81 5.46 -12.99
N GLU A 114 -9.25 6.53 -12.42
CA GLU A 114 -9.44 7.91 -12.88
C GLU A 114 -8.57 8.28 -14.10
N GLU A 115 -7.31 7.84 -14.13
CA GLU A 115 -6.33 8.18 -15.18
C GLU A 115 -6.03 6.96 -16.06
N LYS A 116 -6.96 6.68 -17.00
CA LYS A 116 -6.90 5.48 -17.85
C LYS A 116 -5.62 5.34 -18.66
N ASP A 117 -5.01 6.45 -19.08
CA ASP A 117 -3.73 6.48 -19.81
C ASP A 117 -2.54 6.02 -18.95
N LYS A 118 -2.65 6.12 -17.61
CA LYS A 118 -1.63 5.73 -16.64
C LYS A 118 -2.07 4.58 -15.74
N ALA A 119 -3.20 3.94 -16.04
CA ALA A 119 -3.79 2.91 -15.18
C ALA A 119 -2.79 1.80 -14.85
N GLU A 120 -2.10 1.29 -15.87
CA GLU A 120 -1.10 0.22 -15.71
C GLU A 120 0.04 0.61 -14.76
N HIS A 121 0.46 1.88 -14.80
CA HIS A 121 1.52 2.38 -13.93
C HIS A 121 1.07 2.43 -12.47
N PHE A 122 -0.16 2.87 -12.21
CA PHE A 122 -0.70 2.89 -10.84
C PHE A 122 -1.00 1.49 -10.32
N LEU A 123 -1.53 0.61 -11.16
CA LEU A 123 -1.75 -0.79 -10.82
C LEU A 123 -0.44 -1.49 -10.44
N LYS A 124 0.65 -1.25 -11.18
CA LYS A 124 1.98 -1.77 -10.83
C LYS A 124 2.49 -1.23 -9.50
N ARG A 125 2.22 0.04 -9.17
CA ARG A 125 2.59 0.61 -7.87
C ARG A 125 1.78 0.03 -6.72
N ALA A 126 0.48 -0.15 -6.90
CA ALA A 126 -0.35 -0.83 -5.90
C ALA A 126 0.10 -2.29 -5.70
N LEU A 127 0.44 -2.99 -6.78
CA LEU A 127 0.94 -4.37 -6.71
C LEU A 127 2.27 -4.44 -5.95
N LEU A 128 3.20 -3.52 -6.21
CA LEU A 128 4.46 -3.43 -5.47
C LEU A 128 4.23 -3.27 -3.96
N LEU A 129 3.22 -2.49 -3.56
CA LEU A 129 2.87 -2.32 -2.15
C LEU A 129 2.29 -3.61 -1.54
N LEU A 130 1.44 -4.32 -2.27
CA LEU A 130 0.95 -5.63 -1.83
C LEU A 130 2.10 -6.64 -1.67
N GLU A 131 3.00 -6.74 -2.64
CA GLU A 131 4.17 -7.63 -2.56
C GLU A 131 5.06 -7.28 -1.37
N LYS A 132 5.25 -5.98 -1.10
CA LYS A 132 5.98 -5.53 0.09
C LYS A 132 5.25 -5.93 1.38
N ALA A 133 3.92 -5.78 1.46
CA ALA A 133 3.14 -6.21 2.61
C ALA A 133 3.29 -7.73 2.86
N MET A 134 3.25 -8.55 1.81
CA MET A 134 3.46 -9.99 1.90
C MET A 134 4.87 -10.36 2.38
N ALA A 135 5.89 -9.62 1.94
CA ALA A 135 7.28 -9.83 2.34
C ALA A 135 7.62 -9.32 3.76
N SER A 136 6.86 -8.38 4.30
CA SER A 136 7.16 -7.70 5.59
C SER A 136 6.90 -8.55 6.83
N GLY A 137 6.16 -9.65 6.70
CA GLY A 137 5.69 -10.44 7.86
C GLY A 137 4.60 -9.74 8.68
N LEU A 138 3.98 -8.68 8.14
CA LEU A 138 2.84 -7.99 8.75
C LEU A 138 1.76 -9.00 9.20
N LYS A 139 1.21 -8.76 10.39
CA LYS A 139 0.17 -9.58 11.03
C LYS A 139 -1.11 -8.78 11.21
N ASP A 140 -1.56 -8.17 10.12
CA ASP A 140 -2.76 -7.35 10.09
C ASP A 140 -3.70 -7.91 9.00
N PRO A 141 -4.77 -8.65 9.38
CA PRO A 141 -5.71 -9.20 8.42
C PRO A 141 -6.43 -8.13 7.60
N GLU A 142 -6.68 -6.95 8.17
CA GLU A 142 -7.43 -5.88 7.49
C GLU A 142 -6.66 -5.35 6.29
N VAL A 143 -5.34 -5.16 6.43
CA VAL A 143 -4.48 -4.72 5.32
C VAL A 143 -4.55 -5.70 4.15
N TYR A 144 -4.39 -6.99 4.41
CA TYR A 144 -4.45 -8.00 3.36
C TYR A 144 -5.85 -8.12 2.75
N ASN A 145 -6.89 -8.05 3.58
CA ASN A 145 -8.29 -8.07 3.14
C ASN A 145 -8.60 -6.91 2.19
N ASN A 146 -8.29 -5.69 2.60
CA ASN A 146 -8.57 -4.48 1.82
C ASN A 146 -7.82 -4.49 0.49
N LEU A 147 -6.54 -4.88 0.47
CA LEU A 147 -5.78 -5.00 -0.77
C LEU A 147 -6.36 -6.10 -1.67
N ALA A 148 -6.67 -7.27 -1.12
CA ALA A 148 -7.26 -8.38 -1.87
C ALA A 148 -8.58 -7.98 -2.53
N TRP A 149 -9.46 -7.34 -1.77
CA TRP A 149 -10.75 -6.84 -2.24
C TRP A 149 -10.60 -5.88 -3.42
N GLU A 150 -9.73 -4.87 -3.30
CA GLU A 150 -9.51 -3.88 -4.36
C GLU A 150 -9.00 -4.50 -5.67
N PHE A 151 -8.11 -5.50 -5.58
CA PHE A 151 -7.60 -6.23 -6.74
C PHE A 151 -8.63 -7.19 -7.34
N ALA A 152 -9.35 -7.94 -6.50
CA ALA A 152 -10.34 -8.92 -6.91
C ALA A 152 -11.53 -8.27 -7.63
N LEU A 153 -12.08 -7.19 -7.08
CA LEU A 153 -13.18 -6.44 -7.69
C LEU A 153 -12.86 -5.96 -9.11
N ARG A 154 -11.61 -5.53 -9.34
CA ARG A 154 -11.15 -5.05 -10.65
C ARG A 154 -10.69 -6.19 -11.57
N LYS A 155 -10.70 -7.44 -11.08
CA LYS A 155 -10.11 -8.61 -11.74
C LYS A 155 -8.68 -8.35 -12.22
N LYS A 156 -7.90 -7.63 -11.42
CA LYS A 156 -6.49 -7.31 -11.68
C LYS A 156 -5.60 -8.16 -10.79
N PHE A 157 -4.60 -8.80 -11.39
CA PHE A 157 -3.68 -9.72 -10.70
C PHE A 157 -4.43 -10.74 -9.82
N PRO A 158 -5.35 -11.55 -10.39
CA PRO A 158 -6.25 -12.41 -9.61
C PRO A 158 -5.50 -13.39 -8.70
N GLU A 159 -4.36 -13.93 -9.15
CA GLU A 159 -3.51 -14.79 -8.33
C GLU A 159 -2.99 -14.07 -7.07
N LYS A 160 -2.60 -12.80 -7.19
CA LYS A 160 -2.10 -11.98 -6.09
C LYS A 160 -3.22 -11.55 -5.14
N ALA A 161 -4.39 -11.24 -5.69
CA ALA A 161 -5.59 -10.99 -4.89
C ALA A 161 -5.95 -12.22 -4.04
N LEU A 162 -5.90 -13.41 -4.64
CA LEU A 162 -6.16 -14.67 -3.95
C LEU A 162 -5.11 -14.99 -2.89
N GLU A 163 -3.83 -14.75 -3.17
CA GLU A 163 -2.75 -14.89 -2.20
C GLU A 163 -2.98 -14.01 -0.97
N ALA A 164 -3.33 -12.74 -1.19
CA ALA A 164 -3.64 -11.78 -0.14
C ALA A 164 -4.90 -12.15 0.66
N ALA A 165 -5.99 -12.55 0.00
CA ALA A 165 -7.22 -12.95 0.69
C ALA A 165 -7.01 -14.21 1.55
N LYS A 166 -6.23 -15.19 1.05
CA LYS A 166 -5.84 -16.35 1.84
C LYS A 166 -5.03 -15.96 3.06
N ARG A 167 -4.12 -14.99 2.91
CA ARG A 167 -3.33 -14.47 4.04
C ARG A 167 -4.20 -13.79 5.08
N ALA A 168 -5.17 -12.97 4.66
CA ALA A 168 -6.17 -12.38 5.55
C ALA A 168 -6.94 -13.45 6.33
N ASN A 169 -7.48 -14.45 5.62
CA ASN A 169 -8.23 -15.55 6.23
C ASN A 169 -7.37 -16.44 7.14
N GLN A 170 -6.08 -16.58 6.89
CA GLN A 170 -5.17 -17.28 7.81
C GLN A 170 -5.00 -16.53 9.14
N LEU A 171 -5.01 -15.20 9.11
CA LEU A 171 -4.85 -14.34 10.28
C LEU A 171 -6.16 -14.16 11.06
N ALA A 172 -7.30 -14.21 10.37
CA ALA A 172 -8.63 -14.11 10.94
C ALA A 172 -9.61 -15.10 10.25
N PRO A 173 -9.54 -16.40 10.60
CA PRO A 173 -10.25 -17.46 9.90
C PRO A 173 -11.76 -17.51 10.12
N ASP A 174 -12.28 -16.81 11.12
CA ASP A 174 -13.70 -16.81 11.50
C ASP A 174 -14.41 -15.50 11.14
N ASP A 175 -13.75 -14.60 10.40
CA ASP A 175 -14.34 -13.32 9.97
C ASP A 175 -15.11 -13.50 8.65
N PRO A 176 -16.44 -13.33 8.64
CA PRO A 176 -17.25 -13.54 7.43
C PRO A 176 -16.97 -12.52 6.32
N ASN A 177 -16.50 -11.30 6.62
CA ASN A 177 -16.13 -10.31 5.59
C ASN A 177 -14.84 -10.72 4.85
N ILE A 178 -13.91 -11.34 5.58
CA ILE A 178 -12.69 -11.89 5.00
C ILE A 178 -13.00 -13.13 4.17
N MET A 179 -13.97 -13.95 4.61
CA MET A 179 -14.46 -15.08 3.81
C MET A 179 -15.10 -14.63 2.49
N ASP A 180 -15.91 -13.57 2.47
CA ASP A 180 -16.47 -12.99 1.23
C ASP A 180 -15.35 -12.44 0.34
N THR A 181 -14.36 -11.74 0.90
CA THR A 181 -13.20 -11.27 0.12
C THR A 181 -12.42 -12.44 -0.49
N LEU A 182 -12.24 -13.54 0.24
CA LEU A 182 -11.64 -14.77 -0.27
C LEU A 182 -12.50 -15.40 -1.38
N ALA A 183 -13.82 -15.41 -1.23
CA ALA A 183 -14.74 -15.87 -2.26
C ALA A 183 -14.66 -15.01 -3.53
N GLU A 184 -14.63 -13.68 -3.40
CA GLU A 184 -14.45 -12.75 -4.52
C GLU A 184 -13.10 -12.96 -5.23
N ALA A 185 -12.03 -13.22 -4.47
CA ALA A 185 -10.72 -13.48 -5.05
C ALA A 185 -10.67 -14.82 -5.82
N TYR A 186 -11.34 -15.87 -5.32
CA TYR A 186 -11.54 -17.12 -6.06
C TYR A 186 -12.35 -16.88 -7.34
N TYR A 187 -13.43 -16.10 -7.25
CA TYR A 187 -14.25 -15.71 -8.40
C TYR A 187 -13.44 -14.95 -9.45
N ALA A 188 -12.62 -13.97 -9.03
CA ALA A 188 -11.74 -13.21 -9.91
C ALA A 188 -10.69 -14.11 -10.60
N SER A 189 -10.29 -15.21 -9.95
CA SER A 189 -9.37 -16.22 -10.48
C SER A 189 -10.06 -17.26 -11.37
N GLY A 190 -11.39 -17.18 -11.53
CA GLY A 190 -12.19 -18.12 -12.33
C GLY A 190 -12.55 -19.43 -11.60
N ASP A 191 -12.20 -19.56 -10.32
CA ASP A 191 -12.53 -20.73 -9.51
C ASP A 191 -13.91 -20.54 -8.84
N TYR A 192 -14.95 -20.66 -9.66
CA TYR A 192 -16.33 -20.43 -9.23
C TYR A 192 -16.78 -21.43 -8.15
N LYS A 193 -16.24 -22.64 -8.15
CA LYS A 193 -16.57 -23.66 -7.16
C LYS A 193 -16.13 -23.22 -5.77
N ASN A 194 -14.86 -22.81 -5.62
CA ASN A 194 -14.37 -22.32 -4.34
C ASN A 194 -15.02 -20.98 -3.94
N ALA A 195 -15.33 -20.10 -4.90
CA ALA A 195 -16.06 -18.86 -4.60
C ALA A 195 -17.42 -19.15 -3.93
N ILE A 196 -18.22 -20.06 -4.51
CA ILE A 196 -19.51 -20.47 -3.94
C ILE A 196 -19.34 -21.13 -2.56
N GLU A 197 -18.31 -21.97 -2.39
CA GLU A 197 -18.05 -22.64 -1.12
C GLU A 197 -17.73 -21.64 0.00
N TRP A 198 -16.82 -20.70 -0.24
CA TRP A 198 -16.38 -19.71 0.76
C TRP A 198 -17.48 -18.70 1.09
N GLU A 199 -18.23 -18.24 0.10
CA GLU A 199 -19.39 -17.38 0.34
C GLU A 199 -20.47 -18.09 1.16
N GLY A 200 -20.64 -19.40 0.92
CA GLY A 200 -21.50 -20.25 1.73
C GLY A 200 -21.03 -20.39 3.18
N LYS A 201 -19.71 -20.31 3.45
CA LYS A 201 -19.18 -20.28 4.82
C LYS A 201 -19.48 -18.95 5.51
N ALA A 202 -19.30 -17.82 4.81
CA ALA A 202 -19.66 -16.49 5.32
C ALA A 202 -21.15 -16.43 5.71
N LEU A 203 -22.04 -16.91 4.84
CA LEU A 203 -23.49 -16.97 5.10
C LEU A 203 -23.91 -17.94 6.21
N LYS A 204 -23.07 -18.93 6.58
CA LYS A 204 -23.37 -19.75 7.77
C LYS A 204 -23.19 -18.96 9.06
N ILE A 205 -22.27 -18.00 9.06
CA ILE A 205 -22.00 -17.13 10.21
C ILE A 205 -23.01 -15.98 10.24
N GLU A 206 -23.29 -15.38 9.07
CA GLU A 206 -24.27 -14.29 8.92
C GLU A 206 -25.37 -14.63 7.90
N PRO A 207 -26.37 -15.47 8.27
CA PRO A 207 -27.40 -15.95 7.34
C PRO A 207 -28.27 -14.86 6.72
N ASP A 208 -28.42 -13.73 7.41
CA ASP A 208 -29.29 -12.63 7.00
C ASP A 208 -28.54 -11.53 6.24
N ASN A 209 -27.25 -11.70 5.98
CA ASN A 209 -26.46 -10.72 5.25
C ASN A 209 -26.87 -10.69 3.76
N GLU A 210 -27.65 -9.67 3.38
CA GLU A 210 -28.16 -9.49 2.02
C GLU A 210 -27.05 -9.23 0.99
N PHE A 211 -25.91 -8.69 1.41
CA PHE A 211 -24.76 -8.52 0.52
C PHE A 211 -24.19 -9.89 0.14
N PHE A 212 -23.93 -10.77 1.11
CA PHE A 212 -23.41 -12.11 0.85
C PHE A 212 -24.39 -12.97 0.02
N LYS A 213 -25.70 -12.85 0.27
CA LYS A 213 -26.72 -13.52 -0.56
C LYS A 213 -26.64 -13.08 -2.04
N ARG A 214 -26.34 -11.81 -2.32
CA ARG A 214 -26.17 -11.31 -3.69
C ARG A 214 -24.87 -11.81 -4.31
N GLN A 215 -23.78 -11.82 -3.55
CA GLN A 215 -22.48 -12.35 -3.97
C GLN A 215 -22.59 -13.84 -4.33
N LEU A 216 -23.22 -14.65 -3.48
CA LEU A 216 -23.45 -16.07 -3.74
C LEU A 216 -24.23 -16.30 -5.04
N LYS A 217 -25.31 -15.53 -5.27
CA LYS A 217 -26.10 -15.60 -6.52
C LYS A 217 -25.24 -15.25 -7.73
N LYS A 218 -24.41 -14.20 -7.64
CA LYS A 218 -23.47 -13.79 -8.71
C LYS A 218 -22.52 -14.95 -9.05
N PHE A 219 -21.91 -15.58 -8.06
CA PHE A 219 -20.97 -16.68 -8.27
C PHE A 219 -21.66 -17.92 -8.87
N GLN A 220 -22.85 -18.27 -8.39
CA GLN A 220 -23.65 -19.39 -8.92
C GLN A 220 -24.05 -19.19 -10.38
N GLN A 221 -24.44 -17.96 -10.76
CA GLN A 221 -24.78 -17.64 -12.15
C GLN A 221 -23.56 -17.77 -13.06
N ALA A 222 -22.41 -17.23 -12.65
CA ALA A 222 -21.18 -17.36 -13.41
C ALA A 222 -20.75 -18.82 -13.58
N SER A 223 -20.82 -19.63 -12.52
CA SER A 223 -20.49 -21.06 -12.59
C SER A 223 -21.30 -21.79 -13.66
N LYS A 224 -22.61 -21.50 -13.78
CA LYS A 224 -23.50 -22.13 -14.77
C LYS A 224 -23.19 -21.74 -16.21
N LEU A 225 -22.69 -20.52 -16.44
CA LEU A 225 -22.34 -20.03 -17.78
C LEU A 225 -21.02 -20.61 -18.31
N HIS A 226 -20.21 -21.19 -17.42
CA HIS A 226 -18.87 -21.72 -17.73
C HIS A 226 -18.77 -23.25 -17.57
N HIS A 227 -19.91 -23.95 -17.45
CA HIS A 227 -20.05 -25.41 -17.58
C HIS A 227 -20.76 -25.72 -18.91
#